data_AF-A0A1J3CXS1-F1
#
_entry.id   AF-A0A1J3CXS1-F1
#
_cell.length_a   1.000
_cell.length_b   1.000
_cell.length_c   1.000
_cell.angle_alpha   90.00
_cell.angle_beta   90.00
_cell.angle_gamma   90.00
#
_symmetry.space_group_name_H-M   'P 1'
#
loop_
_entity.id
_entity.type
_entity.pdbx_description
1 polymer ?
#
loop_
_entity_poly.entity_id
_entity_poly.type
_entity_poly.pdbx_seq_one_letter_code
_entity_poly.pdbx_strand_id
1 'polypeptide(L)'
;GFEDVNTLVDVGGGTGTIISLVTSKYPHIKGINFDLPSVLAHDPLYSGVEHVSGDMFTEVPKGDAIFMKWILHDWNDEDCVKILKNCWKSL
;
A
#
# COMPACT_ATOMS: atom_id res chain seq x y z
N GLY A 1 -1.11 16.04 -6.67
CA GLY A 1 -0.29 14.94 -6.13
C GLY A 1 -0.56 13.61 -6.78
N PHE A 2 -1.83 13.19 -6.93
CA PHE A 2 -2.20 11.87 -7.43
C PHE A 2 -3.06 11.92 -8.71
N GLU A 3 -3.09 13.06 -9.40
CA GLU A 3 -4.01 13.30 -10.52
C GLU A 3 -3.72 12.40 -11.74
N ASP A 4 -2.47 11.93 -11.89
CA ASP A 4 -2.04 11.06 -12.99
C ASP A 4 -1.83 9.60 -12.56
N VAL A 5 -2.19 9.24 -11.32
CA VAL A 5 -2.05 7.88 -10.78
C VAL A 5 -3.34 7.11 -11.05
N ASN A 6 -3.28 5.91 -11.64
CA ASN A 6 -4.44 5.04 -11.81
C ASN A 6 -4.50 3.97 -10.71
N THR A 7 -3.36 3.43 -10.30
CA THR A 7 -3.25 2.44 -9.22
C THR A 7 -2.28 2.91 -8.14
N LEU A 8 -2.77 3.06 -6.92
CA LEU A 8 -1.97 3.45 -5.75
C LEU A 8 -1.90 2.30 -4.76
N VAL A 9 -0.69 1.88 -4.39
CA VAL A 9 -0.44 0.82 -3.40
C VAL A 9 -0.04 1.45 -2.07
N ASP A 10 -0.82 1.22 -1.01
CA ASP A 10 -0.50 1.60 0.37
C ASP A 10 0.14 0.40 1.07
N VAL A 11 1.47 0.41 1.18
CA VAL A 11 2.25 -0.68 1.79
C VAL A 11 2.29 -0.48 3.31
N GLY A 12 1.90 -1.52 4.05
CA GLY A 12 1.66 -1.41 5.50
C GLY A 12 0.47 -0.51 5.81
N GLY A 13 -0.55 -0.53 4.94
CA GLY A 13 -1.71 0.37 5.03
C GLY A 13 -2.67 0.06 6.19
N GLY A 14 -2.40 -0.99 6.97
CA GLY A 14 -3.19 -1.42 8.10
C GLY A 14 -4.60 -1.81 7.64
N THR A 15 -5.61 -1.19 8.26
CA THR A 15 -7.02 -1.40 7.91
C THR A 15 -7.46 -0.68 6.63
N GLY A 16 -6.57 0.03 5.92
CA GLY A 16 -6.91 0.76 4.68
C GLY A 16 -7.54 2.14 4.90
N THR A 17 -7.41 2.70 6.11
CA THR A 17 -8.01 4.01 6.44
C THR A 17 -7.47 5.14 5.56
N ILE A 18 -6.16 5.16 5.27
CA ILE A 18 -5.58 6.25 4.48
C ILE A 18 -5.90 6.10 3.00
N ILE A 19 -5.69 4.92 2.43
CA ILE A 19 -6.00 4.68 1.02
C ILE A 19 -7.48 4.94 0.69
N SER A 20 -8.42 4.64 1.61
CA SER A 20 -9.84 4.96 1.41
C SER A 20 -10.13 6.46 1.39
N LEU A 21 -9.42 7.27 2.17
CA LEU A 21 -9.51 8.74 2.09
C LEU A 21 -8.94 9.26 0.76
N VAL A 22 -7.87 8.64 0.26
CA VAL A 22 -7.29 9.00 -1.03
C VAL A 22 -8.24 8.66 -2.18
N THR A 23 -8.78 7.44 -2.24
CA THR A 23 -9.74 7.05 -3.29
C THR A 23 -11.05 7.82 -3.21
N SER A 24 -11.48 8.23 -2.01
CA SER A 24 -12.63 9.13 -1.84
C SER A 24 -12.39 10.52 -2.44
N LYS A 25 -11.16 11.04 -2.36
CA LYS A 25 -10.77 12.33 -2.95
C LYS A 25 -10.48 12.23 -4.44
N TYR A 26 -9.94 11.09 -4.90
CA TYR A 26 -9.58 10.82 -6.28
C TYR A 26 -10.29 9.54 -6.75
N PRO A 27 -11.57 9.61 -7.13
CA PRO A 27 -12.38 8.41 -7.43
C PRO A 27 -11.94 7.61 -8.66
N HIS A 28 -11.01 8.14 -9.47
CA HIS A 28 -10.41 7.42 -10.60
C HIS A 28 -9.31 6.44 -10.15
N ILE A 29 -8.78 6.58 -8.94
CA ILE A 29 -7.72 5.73 -8.42
C ILE A 29 -8.30 4.40 -7.95
N LYS A 30 -7.71 3.31 -8.44
CA LYS A 30 -7.81 2.00 -7.82
C LYS A 30 -6.81 1.94 -6.66
N GLY A 31 -7.31 1.91 -5.43
CA GLY A 31 -6.49 1.74 -4.24
C GLY A 31 -6.19 0.26 -3.97
N ILE A 32 -4.95 -0.05 -3.61
CA ILE A 32 -4.56 -1.34 -3.05
C ILE A 32 -4.08 -1.10 -1.62
N ASN A 33 -4.81 -1.63 -0.64
CA ASN A 33 -4.34 -1.72 0.75
C ASN A 33 -3.52 -3.01 0.89
N PHE A 34 -2.23 -2.90 1.19
CA PHE A 34 -1.34 -4.04 1.31
C PHE A 34 -0.78 -4.18 2.73
N ASP A 35 -1.07 -5.31 3.37
CA ASP A 35 -0.58 -5.61 4.72
C ASP A 35 -0.51 -7.13 4.98
N LEU A 36 -0.05 -7.53 6.17
CA LEU A 36 0.01 -8.93 6.57
C LEU A 36 -1.39 -9.56 6.63
N PRO A 37 -1.53 -10.86 6.33
CA PRO A 37 -2.82 -11.56 6.42
C PRO A 37 -3.53 -11.42 7.77
N SER A 38 -2.76 -11.37 8.87
CA SER A 38 -3.30 -11.21 10.22
C SER A 38 -3.91 -9.84 10.48
N VAL A 39 -3.44 -8.81 9.76
CA VAL A 39 -3.96 -7.44 9.87
C VAL A 39 -5.27 -7.32 9.10
N LEU A 40 -5.33 -7.93 7.91
CA LEU A 40 -6.48 -7.80 7.01
C LEU A 40 -7.69 -8.70 7.35
N ALA A 41 -7.62 -9.48 8.43
CA ALA A 41 -8.61 -10.50 8.75
C ALA A 41 -10.03 -9.96 9.04
N HIS A 42 -10.16 -8.68 9.37
CA HIS A 42 -11.42 -8.04 9.78
C HIS A 42 -11.69 -6.72 9.04
N ASP A 43 -11.19 -6.60 7.81
CA ASP A 43 -11.16 -5.31 7.16
C ASP A 43 -12.54 -4.80 6.71
N PRO A 44 -12.83 -3.51 6.93
CA PRO A 44 -14.01 -2.87 6.37
C PRO A 44 -13.91 -2.80 4.84
N LEU A 45 -15.04 -2.98 4.16
CA LEU A 45 -15.13 -2.80 2.71
C LEU A 45 -15.16 -1.31 2.37
N TYR A 46 -14.13 -0.81 1.70
CA TYR A 46 -14.10 0.54 1.13
C TYR A 46 -14.30 0.51 -0.38
N SER A 47 -15.14 1.41 -0.90
CA SER A 47 -15.31 1.55 -2.35
C SER A 47 -13.99 2.00 -3.00
N GLY A 48 -13.62 1.35 -4.10
CA GLY A 48 -12.38 1.65 -4.83
C GLY A 48 -11.10 1.15 -4.16
N VAL A 49 -11.18 0.37 -3.07
CA VAL A 49 -10.03 -0.23 -2.39
C VAL A 49 -10.09 -1.75 -2.48
N GLU A 50 -8.98 -2.35 -2.91
CA GLU A 50 -8.74 -3.78 -2.87
C GLU A 50 -7.77 -4.09 -1.71
N HIS A 51 -8.14 -5.04 -0.84
CA HIS A 51 -7.26 -5.51 0.23
C HIS A 51 -6.46 -6.70 -0.26
N VAL A 52 -5.13 -6.58 -0.24
CA VAL A 52 -4.19 -7.61 -0.71
C VAL A 52 -3.29 -7.99 0.45
N SER A 53 -3.30 -9.26 0.83
CA SER A 53 -2.40 -9.74 1.88
C SER A 53 -1.05 -10.16 1.33
N GLY A 54 0.01 -9.95 2.10
CA GLY A 54 1.34 -10.44 1.76
C GLY A 54 2.41 -9.91 2.69
N ASP A 55 3.66 -10.02 2.26
CA ASP A 55 4.84 -9.59 3.01
C ASP A 55 5.71 -8.68 2.14
N MET A 56 5.85 -7.41 2.55
CA MET A 56 6.65 -6.41 1.86
C MET A 56 8.15 -6.76 1.76
N PHE A 57 8.65 -7.64 2.63
CA PHE A 57 10.02 -8.16 2.54
C PHE A 57 10.18 -9.20 1.42
N THR A 58 9.08 -9.76 0.94
CA THR A 58 9.08 -10.76 -0.13
C THR A 58 8.70 -10.10 -1.46
N GLU A 59 7.52 -9.49 -1.54
CA GLU A 59 7.00 -8.81 -2.72
C GLU A 59 5.98 -7.72 -2.37
N VAL A 60 5.79 -6.77 -3.27
CA VAL A 60 4.79 -5.71 -3.15
C VAL A 60 3.90 -5.73 -4.41
N PRO A 61 2.57 -5.53 -4.31
CA PRO A 61 1.71 -5.45 -5.48
C PRO A 61 2.14 -4.36 -6.47
N LYS A 62 1.86 -4.57 -7.76
CA LYS A 62 2.16 -3.57 -8.79
C LYS A 62 1.23 -2.36 -8.70
N GLY A 63 1.76 -1.17 -8.94
CA GLY A 63 0.97 0.06 -9.08
C GLY A 63 1.79 1.20 -9.65
N ASP A 64 1.12 2.26 -10.10
CA ASP A 64 1.78 3.44 -10.69
C ASP A 64 2.52 4.26 -9.63
N ALA A 65 2.08 4.15 -8.37
CA ALA A 65 2.71 4.77 -7.22
C ALA A 65 2.63 3.88 -5.98
N ILE A 66 3.66 3.99 -5.14
CA ILE A 66 3.74 3.33 -3.83
C ILE A 66 3.70 4.40 -2.75
N PHE A 67 2.82 4.22 -1.78
CA PHE A 67 2.69 5.04 -0.59
C PHE A 67 3.05 4.21 0.64
N MET A 68 3.81 4.81 1.56
CA MET A 68 4.23 4.19 2.83
C MET A 68 4.13 5.24 3.93
N LYS A 69 3.11 5.14 4.78
CA LYS A 69 2.96 6.01 5.94
C LYS A 69 3.54 5.34 7.17
N TRP A 70 4.58 5.95 7.75
CA TRP A 70 5.17 5.48 9.03
C TRP A 70 5.64 4.03 8.99
N ILE A 71 6.19 3.59 7.85
CA ILE A 71 6.72 2.22 7.71
C ILE A 71 8.22 2.19 7.96
N LEU A 72 8.99 2.96 7.16
CA LEU A 72 10.45 2.84 7.17
C LEU A 72 11.10 3.20 8.51
N HIS A 73 10.42 3.96 9.39
CA HIS A 73 10.98 4.30 10.71
C HIS A 73 10.98 3.14 11.71
N ASP A 74 10.28 2.05 11.42
CA ASP A 74 10.21 0.86 12.29
C ASP A 74 11.39 -0.09 12.04
N TRP A 75 12.15 0.15 10.97
CA TRP A 75 13.13 -0.80 10.44
C TRP A 75 14.54 -0.23 10.45
N ASN A 76 15.53 -1.11 10.51
CA ASN A 76 16.92 -0.75 10.27
C ASN A 76 17.16 -0.44 8.78
N ASP A 77 18.34 0.08 8.47
CA ASP A 77 18.70 0.49 7.11
C ASP A 77 18.70 -0.69 6.12
N GLU A 78 19.19 -1.86 6.53
CA GLU A 78 19.22 -3.06 5.67
C GLU A 78 17.82 -3.51 5.24
N ASP A 79 16.89 -3.51 6.20
CA ASP A 79 15.49 -3.84 6.01
C ASP A 79 14.77 -2.76 5.18
N CYS A 80 15.05 -1.47 5.43
CA CYS A 80 14.55 -0.37 4.61
C CYS A 80 14.97 -0.52 3.15
N VAL A 81 16.25 -0.83 2.89
CA VAL A 81 16.77 -1.06 1.53
C VAL A 81 16.06 -2.25 0.88
N LYS A 82 15.79 -3.31 1.63
CA LYS A 82 15.07 -4.49 1.11
C LYS A 82 13.62 -4.13 0.72
N ILE A 83 12.89 -3.43 1.58
CA ILE A 83 11.52 -2.94 1.30
C ILE A 83 11.54 -2.06 0.05
N LEU A 84 12.41 -1.05 0.00
CA LEU A 84 12.49 -0.12 -1.13
C LEU A 84 12.85 -0.80 -2.45
N LYS A 85 13.71 -1.84 -2.43
CA LYS A 85 14.00 -2.65 -3.63
C LYS A 85 12.78 -3.40 -4.14
N ASN A 86 11.93 -3.90 -3.25
CA ASN A 86 10.69 -4.56 -3.66
C ASN A 86 9.69 -3.55 -4.20
N CYS A 87 9.54 -2.39 -3.56
CA CYS A 87 8.72 -1.29 -4.10
C CYS A 87 9.18 -0.89 -5.51
N TRP A 88 10.50 -0.73 -5.73
CA TRP A 88 11.05 -0.38 -7.05
C TRP A 88 10.73 -1.40 -8.15
N LYS A 89 10.70 -2.70 -7.84
CA LYS A 89 10.32 -3.76 -8.80
C LYS A 89 8.84 -3.74 -9.16
N SER A 90 8.03 -3.09 -8.32
CA SER A 90 6.57 -3.07 -8.41
C SER A 90 6.01 -1.75 -8.99
N LEU A 91 6.89 -0.78 -9.24
CA LEU A 91 6.61 0.42 -10.04
C LEU A 91 6.71 0.13 -11.54
#